data_AF-B5VZJ8-F1
#
_entry.id   AF-B5VZJ8-F1
#
_cell.length_a   1.000
_cell.length_b   1.000
_cell.length_c   1.000
_cell.angle_alpha   90.00
_cell.angle_beta   90.00
_cell.angle_gamma   90.00
#
_symmetry.space_group_name_H-M   'P 1'
#
loop_
_entity.id
_entity.type
_entity.pdbx_description
1 polymer ?
#
loop_
_entity_poly.entity_id
_entity_poly.type
_entity_poly.pdbx_seq_one_letter_code
_entity_poly.pdbx_strand_id
1 'polypeptide(L)'
;MVLLLHRYFTFYASYDQGIFNQVFWNGIHGRFFQSSLSSALSTNVVHQGQFPNVSYHRLGQHFTPALLLWLPLYAIFPSPVTLSVLQVTLVTAAGLVLYLLARQYLEPPLSALIVVSFYGANAVIGPTLANFHDVSQIPLFVFTLLLAMEKGWWWLFWILSVLILGVREDAGVVLFGVGVYMILSHRFPRRGLIVCVLSFGYMLVLTNLIMPLFSADISQRFMMERFGQYAEGDEASTLQIIWGMVSNPLRFIQQLFTPFSRTVTYLLGQWLPLAFIPAIAPGSWMIAGFPLLKLFSAQGMSVLAITIRYAMTVVPGFFYGSIFVVV
;
A
#
# COMPACT_ATOMS: atom_id res chain seq x y z
N MET A 1 12.44 -7.83 -15.07
CA MET A 1 11.75 -9.04 -15.58
C MET A 1 12.59 -10.30 -15.43
N VAL A 2 13.75 -10.40 -16.10
CA VAL A 2 14.60 -11.61 -16.11
C VAL A 2 14.88 -12.16 -14.71
N LEU A 3 15.30 -11.30 -13.77
CA LEU A 3 15.57 -11.70 -12.38
C LEU A 3 14.36 -12.31 -11.67
N LEU A 4 13.17 -11.75 -11.90
CA LEU A 4 11.93 -12.22 -11.29
C LEU A 4 11.49 -13.58 -11.86
N LEU A 5 11.67 -13.77 -13.18
CA LEU A 5 11.42 -15.06 -13.83
C LEU A 5 12.42 -16.11 -13.36
N HIS A 6 13.71 -15.76 -13.30
CA HIS A 6 14.74 -16.66 -12.76
C HIS A 6 14.40 -17.10 -11.33
N ARG A 7 14.04 -16.15 -10.45
CA ARG A 7 13.59 -16.45 -9.09
C ARG A 7 12.39 -17.42 -9.07
N TYR A 8 11.42 -17.23 -9.97
CA TYR A 8 10.27 -18.12 -10.07
C TYR A 8 10.67 -19.54 -10.53
N PHE A 9 11.43 -19.65 -11.62
CA PHE A 9 11.84 -20.95 -12.20
C PHE A 9 12.91 -21.69 -11.40
N THR A 10 13.57 -21.01 -10.46
CA THR A 10 14.48 -21.63 -9.48
C THR A 10 13.80 -21.91 -8.14
N PHE A 11 12.46 -21.89 -8.09
CA PHE A 11 11.65 -22.24 -6.91
C PHE A 11 11.87 -21.35 -5.69
N TYR A 12 12.32 -20.10 -5.88
CA TYR A 12 12.43 -19.09 -4.82
C TYR A 12 11.13 -18.28 -4.63
N ALA A 13 10.09 -18.53 -5.43
CA ALA A 13 8.75 -18.01 -5.17
C ALA A 13 8.18 -18.62 -3.87
N SER A 14 7.43 -17.84 -3.10
CA SER A 14 6.88 -18.29 -1.83
C SER A 14 5.35 -18.19 -1.77
N TYR A 15 4.80 -18.47 -0.59
CA TYR A 15 3.37 -18.64 -0.33
C TYR A 15 2.47 -17.55 -0.93
N ASP A 16 2.87 -16.28 -0.83
CA ASP A 16 2.12 -15.14 -1.38
C ASP A 16 1.90 -15.26 -2.90
N GLN A 17 2.89 -15.75 -3.66
CA GLN A 17 2.73 -15.96 -5.11
C GLN A 17 1.61 -16.97 -5.40
N GLY A 18 1.55 -18.04 -4.61
CA GLY A 18 0.53 -19.06 -4.71
C GLY A 18 -0.86 -18.53 -4.39
N ILE A 19 -0.99 -17.75 -3.31
CA ILE A 19 -2.26 -17.10 -2.91
C ILE A 19 -2.81 -16.26 -4.07
N PHE A 20 -2.01 -15.33 -4.60
CA PHE A 20 -2.52 -14.45 -5.65
C PHE A 20 -2.77 -15.23 -6.95
N ASN A 21 -1.93 -16.20 -7.32
CA ASN A 21 -2.24 -17.04 -8.47
C ASN A 21 -3.58 -17.78 -8.31
N GLN A 22 -3.88 -18.30 -7.12
CA GLN A 22 -5.15 -18.96 -6.85
C GLN A 22 -6.33 -17.98 -6.89
N VAL A 23 -6.17 -16.77 -6.35
CA VAL A 23 -7.20 -15.71 -6.42
C VAL A 23 -7.54 -15.35 -7.87
N PHE A 24 -6.53 -15.15 -8.71
CA PHE A 24 -6.73 -14.83 -10.12
C PHE A 24 -7.32 -16.02 -10.90
N TRP A 25 -6.78 -17.22 -10.70
CA TRP A 25 -7.31 -18.45 -11.30
C TRP A 25 -8.77 -18.68 -10.94
N ASN A 26 -9.14 -18.57 -9.67
CA ASN A 26 -10.54 -18.73 -9.25
C ASN A 26 -11.41 -17.58 -9.80
N GLY A 27 -10.88 -16.36 -9.86
CA GLY A 27 -11.58 -15.20 -10.42
C GLY A 27 -12.01 -15.39 -11.87
N ILE A 28 -11.13 -15.90 -12.74
CA ILE A 28 -11.49 -16.17 -14.16
C ILE A 28 -12.49 -17.33 -14.32
N HIS A 29 -12.68 -18.14 -13.27
CA HIS A 29 -13.67 -19.22 -13.22
C HIS A 29 -14.93 -18.83 -12.41
N GLY A 30 -15.17 -17.53 -12.18
CA GLY A 30 -16.36 -17.02 -11.50
C GLY A 30 -16.38 -17.17 -9.97
N ARG A 31 -15.29 -17.66 -9.37
CA ARG A 31 -15.12 -17.83 -7.91
C ARG A 31 -14.28 -16.68 -7.34
N PHE A 32 -14.82 -15.46 -7.42
CA PHE A 32 -14.07 -14.27 -7.07
C PHE A 32 -13.50 -14.30 -5.64
N PHE A 33 -12.20 -13.99 -5.51
CA PHE A 33 -11.48 -13.91 -4.23
C PHE A 33 -11.44 -15.18 -3.38
N GLN A 34 -11.78 -16.35 -3.93
CA GLN A 34 -11.64 -17.61 -3.23
C GLN A 34 -10.18 -18.09 -3.23
N SER A 35 -9.66 -18.47 -2.06
CA SER A 35 -8.33 -19.06 -1.93
C SER A 35 -8.22 -19.98 -0.70
N SER A 36 -8.00 -21.27 -0.95
CA SER A 36 -7.68 -22.24 0.10
C SER A 36 -6.33 -21.97 0.77
N LEU A 37 -5.37 -21.39 0.04
CA LEU A 37 -4.08 -20.97 0.60
C LEU A 37 -4.27 -19.81 1.58
N SER A 38 -5.12 -18.82 1.26
CA SER A 38 -5.53 -17.79 2.20
C SER A 38 -6.23 -18.37 3.44
N SER A 39 -7.05 -19.41 3.25
CA SER A 39 -7.69 -20.09 4.38
C SER A 39 -6.68 -20.70 5.35
N ALA A 40 -5.58 -21.27 4.87
CA ALA A 40 -4.56 -21.88 5.73
C ALA A 40 -3.85 -20.85 6.64
N LEU A 41 -3.84 -19.57 6.25
CA LEU A 41 -3.34 -18.46 7.05
C LEU A 41 -4.46 -17.73 7.81
N SER A 42 -5.70 -18.22 7.74
CA SER A 42 -6.81 -17.61 8.47
C SER A 42 -6.72 -17.90 9.96
N THR A 43 -7.28 -16.99 10.76
CA THR A 43 -7.41 -17.16 12.20
C THR A 43 -8.04 -18.49 12.57
N ASN A 44 -9.08 -18.91 11.86
CA ASN A 44 -9.77 -20.17 12.09
C ASN A 44 -8.80 -21.36 12.07
N VAL A 45 -7.86 -21.36 11.14
CA VAL A 45 -6.86 -22.43 11.02
C VAL A 45 -5.72 -22.24 12.02
N VAL A 46 -5.12 -21.05 12.05
CA VAL A 46 -3.89 -20.78 12.82
C VAL A 46 -4.13 -20.76 14.32
N HIS A 47 -5.28 -20.25 14.77
CA HIS A 47 -5.56 -20.02 16.20
C HIS A 47 -6.70 -20.90 16.74
N GLN A 48 -7.66 -21.31 15.91
CA GLN A 48 -8.79 -22.13 16.36
C GLN A 48 -8.64 -23.61 15.98
N GLY A 49 -7.52 -24.01 15.34
CA GLY A 49 -7.25 -25.40 14.98
C GLY A 49 -8.21 -26.01 13.96
N GLN A 50 -8.94 -25.17 13.21
CA GLN A 50 -9.86 -25.63 12.17
C GLN A 50 -9.09 -26.06 10.91
N PHE A 51 -9.75 -26.83 10.04
CA PHE A 51 -9.19 -27.19 8.74
C PHE A 51 -9.37 -26.04 7.71
N PRO A 52 -8.43 -25.88 6.76
CA PRO A 52 -8.58 -24.90 5.68
C PRO A 52 -9.84 -25.16 4.84
N ASN A 53 -10.60 -24.10 4.55
CA ASN A 53 -11.79 -24.13 3.71
C ASN A 53 -11.42 -23.80 2.26
N VAL A 54 -11.81 -24.68 1.33
CA VAL A 54 -11.54 -24.53 -0.11
C VAL A 54 -12.26 -23.33 -0.76
N SER A 55 -13.39 -22.92 -0.19
CA SER A 55 -14.23 -21.80 -0.67
C SER A 55 -14.04 -20.53 0.14
N TYR A 56 -12.93 -20.43 0.89
CA TYR A 56 -12.64 -19.28 1.74
C TYR A 56 -12.46 -17.99 0.91
N HIS A 57 -13.20 -16.93 1.27
CA HIS A 57 -13.10 -15.63 0.62
C HIS A 57 -12.05 -14.75 1.32
N ARG A 58 -10.96 -14.42 0.63
CA ARG A 58 -9.85 -13.60 1.16
C ARG A 58 -10.28 -12.17 1.54
N LEU A 59 -11.42 -11.69 1.06
CA LEU A 59 -11.90 -10.33 1.32
C LEU A 59 -12.06 -9.99 2.82
N GLY A 60 -12.24 -11.00 3.68
CA GLY A 60 -12.24 -10.81 5.14
C GLY A 60 -10.85 -10.62 5.76
N GLN A 61 -9.78 -11.11 5.12
CA GLN A 61 -8.38 -10.88 5.49
C GLN A 61 -7.84 -9.59 4.89
N HIS A 62 -8.06 -9.43 3.59
CA HIS A 62 -7.55 -8.34 2.79
C HIS A 62 -8.58 -8.02 1.71
N PHE A 63 -9.13 -6.83 1.78
CA PHE A 63 -10.15 -6.37 0.86
C PHE A 63 -9.48 -5.70 -0.35
N THR A 64 -9.31 -6.46 -1.43
CA THR A 64 -8.50 -6.04 -2.59
C THR A 64 -9.28 -6.09 -3.92
N PRO A 65 -10.43 -5.41 -4.04
CA PRO A 65 -11.28 -5.49 -5.23
C PRO A 65 -10.59 -4.99 -6.52
N ALA A 66 -9.59 -4.10 -6.43
CA ALA A 66 -8.87 -3.60 -7.60
C ALA A 66 -8.12 -4.69 -8.38
N LEU A 67 -7.88 -5.87 -7.78
CA LEU A 67 -7.32 -7.01 -8.52
C LEU A 67 -8.20 -7.44 -9.70
N LEU A 68 -9.52 -7.19 -9.64
CA LEU A 68 -10.44 -7.49 -10.74
C LEU A 68 -10.08 -6.72 -12.03
N LEU A 69 -9.48 -5.53 -11.92
CA LEU A 69 -9.04 -4.74 -13.08
C LEU A 69 -8.07 -5.53 -13.97
N TRP A 70 -7.30 -6.43 -13.37
CA TRP A 70 -6.25 -7.18 -14.05
C TRP A 70 -6.65 -8.62 -14.39
N LEU A 71 -7.85 -9.06 -14.00
CA LEU A 71 -8.37 -10.39 -14.37
C LEU A 71 -8.38 -10.62 -15.88
N PRO A 72 -8.78 -9.66 -16.74
CA PRO A 72 -8.74 -9.87 -18.19
C PRO A 72 -7.33 -10.18 -18.72
N LEU A 73 -6.29 -9.53 -18.17
CA LEU A 73 -4.91 -9.80 -18.56
C LEU A 73 -4.47 -11.21 -18.14
N TYR A 74 -4.85 -11.63 -16.93
CA TYR A 74 -4.58 -12.99 -16.47
C TYR A 74 -5.38 -14.04 -17.27
N ALA A 75 -6.60 -13.75 -17.69
CA ALA A 75 -7.41 -14.68 -18.47
C ALA A 75 -6.78 -15.02 -19.83
N ILE A 76 -6.05 -14.08 -20.45
CA ILE A 76 -5.33 -14.32 -21.71
C ILE A 76 -4.16 -15.27 -21.48
N PHE A 77 -3.44 -15.13 -20.36
CA PHE A 77 -2.29 -15.95 -19.99
C PHE A 77 -2.42 -16.43 -18.53
N PRO A 78 -3.20 -17.49 -18.23
CA PRO A 78 -3.51 -17.90 -16.86
C PRO A 78 -2.32 -18.62 -16.21
N SER A 79 -1.34 -17.83 -15.78
CA SER A 79 -0.05 -18.33 -15.26
C SER A 79 0.45 -17.45 -14.11
N PRO A 80 1.14 -18.02 -13.10
CA PRO A 80 1.82 -17.25 -12.06
C PRO A 80 2.82 -16.24 -12.63
N VAL A 81 3.41 -16.53 -13.79
CA VAL A 81 4.33 -15.64 -14.50
C VAL A 81 3.64 -14.35 -14.95
N THR A 82 2.36 -14.41 -15.31
CA THR A 82 1.58 -13.23 -15.71
C THR A 82 1.46 -12.22 -14.58
N LEU A 83 1.34 -12.67 -13.34
CA LEU A 83 1.33 -11.80 -12.17
C LEU A 83 2.69 -11.11 -11.98
N SER A 84 3.77 -11.87 -12.13
CA SER A 84 5.14 -11.33 -12.10
C SER A 84 5.35 -10.28 -13.18
N VAL A 85 4.85 -10.54 -14.39
CA VAL A 85 4.90 -9.58 -15.50
C VAL A 85 4.08 -8.32 -15.17
N LEU A 86 2.85 -8.50 -14.68
CA LEU A 86 1.97 -7.42 -14.29
C LEU A 86 2.60 -6.50 -13.24
N GLN A 87 3.16 -7.05 -12.16
CA GLN A 87 3.82 -6.26 -11.12
C GLN A 87 4.95 -5.40 -11.68
N VAL A 88 5.83 -5.98 -12.49
CA VAL A 88 6.94 -5.23 -13.11
C VAL A 88 6.40 -4.14 -14.04
N THR A 89 5.40 -4.45 -14.86
CA THR A 89 4.79 -3.48 -15.78
C THR A 89 4.15 -2.32 -15.02
N LEU A 90 3.44 -2.57 -13.92
CA LEU A 90 2.83 -1.52 -13.09
C LEU A 90 3.89 -0.60 -12.49
N VAL A 91 4.97 -1.16 -11.94
CA VAL A 91 6.08 -0.39 -11.35
C VAL A 91 6.82 0.40 -12.43
N THR A 92 7.05 -0.17 -13.61
CA THR A 92 7.64 0.55 -14.76
C THR A 92 6.71 1.68 -15.22
N ALA A 93 5.41 1.43 -15.37
CA ALA A 93 4.46 2.48 -15.74
C ALA A 93 4.44 3.61 -14.69
N ALA A 94 4.55 3.28 -13.40
CA ALA A 94 4.61 4.27 -12.33
C ALA A 94 5.80 5.22 -12.49
N GLY A 95 6.99 4.70 -12.79
CA GLY A 95 8.17 5.55 -13.03
C GLY A 95 8.05 6.41 -14.29
N LEU A 96 7.40 5.92 -15.34
CA LEU A 96 7.09 6.73 -16.53
C LEU A 96 6.12 7.88 -16.21
N VAL A 97 5.08 7.62 -15.43
CA VAL A 97 4.16 8.67 -14.97
C VAL A 97 4.87 9.66 -14.05
N LEU A 98 5.76 9.18 -13.17
CA LEU A 98 6.59 10.04 -12.34
C LEU A 98 7.48 10.97 -13.17
N TYR A 99 8.02 10.51 -14.31
CA TYR A 99 8.74 11.38 -15.24
C TYR A 99 7.85 12.53 -15.73
N LEU A 100 6.64 12.22 -16.21
CA LEU A 100 5.69 13.22 -16.70
C LEU A 100 5.25 14.20 -15.61
N LEU A 101 5.15 13.72 -14.37
CA LEU A 101 4.86 14.50 -13.18
C LEU A 101 6.02 15.44 -12.82
N ALA A 102 7.25 14.94 -12.76
CA ALA A 102 8.44 15.74 -12.50
C ALA A 102 8.66 16.82 -13.58
N ARG A 103 8.38 16.51 -14.84
CA ARG A 103 8.46 17.45 -15.98
C ARG A 103 7.49 18.61 -15.89
N GLN A 104 6.51 18.61 -14.98
CA GLN A 104 5.68 19.78 -14.72
C GLN A 104 6.48 20.91 -14.06
N TYR A 105 7.61 20.60 -13.40
CA TYR A 105 8.35 21.52 -12.55
C TYR A 105 9.85 21.55 -12.80
N LEU A 106 10.43 20.43 -13.20
CA LEU A 106 11.88 20.26 -13.33
C LEU A 106 12.27 20.08 -14.79
N GLU A 107 13.48 20.50 -15.14
CA GLU A 107 14.09 20.22 -16.45
C GLU A 107 14.26 18.71 -16.73
N PRO A 108 14.44 18.30 -18.00
CA PRO A 108 14.52 16.89 -18.36
C PRO A 108 15.59 16.07 -17.61
N PRO A 109 16.83 16.57 -17.40
CA PRO A 109 17.85 15.81 -16.68
C PRO A 109 17.46 15.50 -15.23
N LEU A 110 16.97 16.50 -14.49
CA LEU A 110 16.53 16.32 -13.09
C LEU A 110 15.30 15.42 -12.99
N SER A 111 14.36 15.55 -13.94
CA SER A 111 13.20 14.65 -14.02
C SER A 111 13.63 13.19 -14.26
N ALA A 112 14.61 12.97 -15.13
CA ALA A 112 15.17 11.64 -15.37
C ALA A 112 15.90 11.11 -14.12
N LEU A 113 16.65 11.95 -13.41
CA LEU A 113 17.34 11.57 -12.18
C LEU A 113 16.36 11.10 -11.10
N ILE A 114 15.25 11.81 -10.88
CA ILE A 114 14.19 11.39 -9.95
C ILE A 114 13.65 10.00 -10.30
N VAL A 115 13.46 9.71 -11.59
CA VAL A 115 12.93 8.42 -12.06
C VAL A 115 13.97 7.30 -11.92
N VAL A 116 15.24 7.58 -12.21
CA VAL A 116 16.34 6.63 -11.95
C VAL A 116 16.42 6.33 -10.45
N SER A 117 16.34 7.35 -9.59
CA SER A 117 16.25 7.20 -8.14
C SER A 117 15.04 6.35 -7.72
N PHE A 118 13.90 6.48 -8.38
CA PHE A 118 12.71 5.67 -8.13
C PHE A 118 12.96 4.19 -8.41
N TYR A 119 13.50 3.86 -9.58
CA TYR A 119 13.79 2.47 -9.92
C TYR A 119 14.93 1.87 -9.08
N GLY A 120 15.89 2.69 -8.67
CA GLY A 120 16.99 2.28 -7.79
C GLY A 120 16.64 2.23 -6.30
N ALA A 121 15.46 2.73 -5.91
CA ALA A 121 15.08 2.80 -4.50
C ALA A 121 14.87 1.41 -3.90
N ASN A 122 15.46 1.16 -2.72
CA ASN A 122 15.30 -0.10 -1.99
C ASN A 122 13.81 -0.46 -1.75
N ALA A 123 12.99 0.54 -1.46
CA ALA A 123 11.55 0.43 -1.27
C ALA A 123 10.74 0.12 -2.54
N VAL A 124 11.38 0.17 -3.70
CA VAL A 124 10.79 -0.16 -5.01
C VAL A 124 11.38 -1.45 -5.55
N ILE A 125 12.71 -1.55 -5.65
CA ILE A 125 13.37 -2.73 -6.22
C ILE A 125 13.14 -3.99 -5.40
N GLY A 126 13.24 -3.91 -4.05
CA GLY A 126 13.06 -5.06 -3.17
C GLY A 126 11.69 -5.71 -3.33
N PRO A 127 10.59 -4.97 -3.14
CA PRO A 127 9.24 -5.52 -3.30
C PRO A 127 8.96 -5.97 -4.74
N THR A 128 9.48 -5.24 -5.74
CA THR A 128 9.29 -5.60 -7.16
C THR A 128 9.96 -6.93 -7.52
N LEU A 129 11.08 -7.27 -6.87
CA LEU A 129 11.79 -8.55 -7.03
C LEU A 129 11.22 -9.68 -6.15
N ALA A 130 10.30 -9.37 -5.22
CA ALA A 130 9.61 -10.34 -4.39
C ALA A 130 8.41 -10.98 -5.12
N ASN A 131 7.59 -11.77 -4.41
CA ASN A 131 6.35 -12.29 -4.99
C ASN A 131 5.38 -11.16 -5.35
N PHE A 132 4.43 -11.48 -6.24
CA PHE A 132 3.33 -10.60 -6.54
C PHE A 132 2.62 -10.13 -5.27
N HIS A 133 2.29 -8.85 -5.21
CA HIS A 133 1.49 -8.26 -4.16
C HIS A 133 0.54 -7.19 -4.68
N ASP A 134 -0.66 -7.13 -4.10
CA ASP A 134 -1.71 -6.14 -4.36
C ASP A 134 -1.21 -4.68 -4.36
N VAL A 135 -0.32 -4.32 -3.41
CA VAL A 135 0.22 -2.96 -3.25
C VAL A 135 1.06 -2.47 -4.45
N SER A 136 1.49 -3.35 -5.36
CA SER A 136 2.34 -2.97 -6.52
C SER A 136 1.67 -1.95 -7.46
N GLN A 137 0.34 -1.82 -7.37
CA GLN A 137 -0.47 -0.86 -8.11
C GLN A 137 -0.41 0.56 -7.55
N ILE A 138 -0.09 0.72 -6.26
CA ILE A 138 -0.17 2.01 -5.54
C ILE A 138 0.69 3.10 -6.21
N PRO A 139 1.97 2.86 -6.56
CA PRO A 139 2.77 3.92 -7.18
C PRO A 139 2.18 4.45 -8.48
N LEU A 140 1.71 3.55 -9.35
CA LEU A 140 1.10 3.95 -10.62
C LEU A 140 -0.16 4.80 -10.39
N PHE A 141 -1.05 4.33 -9.52
CA PHE A 141 -2.30 5.04 -9.26
C PHE A 141 -2.07 6.38 -8.57
N VAL A 142 -1.19 6.44 -7.58
CA VAL A 142 -0.93 7.69 -6.85
C VAL A 142 -0.20 8.71 -7.71
N PHE A 143 0.84 8.32 -8.47
CA PHE A 143 1.51 9.26 -9.38
C PHE A 143 0.58 9.76 -10.48
N THR A 144 -0.27 8.89 -11.02
CA THR A 144 -1.24 9.31 -12.03
C THR A 144 -2.32 10.22 -11.42
N LEU A 145 -2.72 9.97 -10.17
CA LEU A 145 -3.67 10.82 -9.44
C LEU A 145 -3.07 12.21 -9.19
N LEU A 146 -1.80 12.28 -8.78
CA LEU A 146 -1.09 13.53 -8.57
C LEU A 146 -0.87 14.27 -9.90
N LEU A 147 -0.54 13.56 -10.98
CA LEU A 147 -0.48 14.16 -12.32
C LEU A 147 -1.85 14.70 -12.78
N ALA A 148 -2.92 13.95 -12.54
CA ALA A 148 -4.28 14.40 -12.84
C ALA A 148 -4.66 15.64 -12.02
N MET A 149 -4.26 15.71 -10.75
CA MET A 149 -4.42 16.89 -9.91
C MET A 149 -3.68 18.10 -10.50
N GLU A 150 -2.42 17.93 -10.89
CA GLU A 150 -1.60 19.01 -11.46
C GLU A 150 -2.11 19.50 -12.83
N LYS A 151 -2.68 18.61 -13.62
CA LYS A 151 -3.32 18.94 -14.89
C LYS A 151 -4.78 19.39 -14.77
N GLY A 152 -5.37 19.33 -13.57
CA GLY A 152 -6.79 19.61 -13.36
C GLY A 152 -7.75 18.59 -14.01
N TRP A 153 -7.28 17.38 -14.31
CA TRP A 153 -8.07 16.29 -14.88
C TRP A 153 -8.91 15.57 -13.80
N TRP A 154 -9.89 16.29 -13.25
CA TRP A 154 -10.65 15.84 -12.08
C TRP A 154 -11.42 14.53 -12.29
N TRP A 155 -11.85 14.23 -13.51
CA TRP A 155 -12.48 12.94 -13.82
C TRP A 155 -11.52 11.77 -13.54
N LEU A 156 -10.27 11.88 -13.99
CA LEU A 156 -9.25 10.86 -13.78
C LEU A 156 -8.83 10.81 -12.31
N PHE A 157 -8.70 11.97 -11.66
CA PHE A 157 -8.42 12.07 -10.24
C PHE A 157 -9.41 11.27 -9.39
N TRP A 158 -10.72 11.40 -9.65
CA TRP A 158 -11.74 10.69 -8.88
C TRP A 158 -11.79 9.20 -9.20
N ILE A 159 -11.59 8.80 -10.47
CA ILE A 159 -11.45 7.38 -10.84
C ILE A 159 -10.29 6.75 -10.06
N LEU A 160 -9.12 7.41 -10.04
CA LEU A 160 -7.97 6.87 -9.34
C LEU A 160 -8.11 6.92 -7.83
N SER A 161 -8.85 7.89 -7.27
CA SER A 161 -9.18 7.90 -5.85
C SER A 161 -9.92 6.61 -5.46
N VAL A 162 -10.92 6.21 -6.25
CA VAL A 162 -11.67 4.97 -6.05
C VAL A 162 -10.78 3.75 -6.25
N LEU A 163 -9.96 3.71 -7.31
CA LEU A 163 -9.06 2.58 -7.56
C LEU A 163 -8.03 2.39 -6.45
N ILE A 164 -7.47 3.48 -5.89
CA ILE A 164 -6.55 3.41 -4.74
C ILE A 164 -7.24 2.77 -3.54
N LEU A 165 -8.45 3.20 -3.19
CA LEU A 165 -9.23 2.60 -2.10
C LEU A 165 -9.50 1.10 -2.35
N GLY A 166 -9.70 0.72 -3.61
CA GLY A 166 -9.88 -0.68 -4.00
C GLY A 166 -8.62 -1.53 -3.99
N VAL A 167 -7.41 -0.95 -3.89
CA VAL A 167 -6.17 -1.75 -3.88
C VAL A 167 -6.10 -2.63 -2.65
N ARG A 168 -6.41 -2.06 -1.48
CA ARG A 168 -6.38 -2.74 -0.19
C ARG A 168 -7.13 -1.93 0.87
N GLU A 169 -7.61 -2.57 1.91
CA GLU A 169 -8.36 -1.95 3.02
C GLU A 169 -7.63 -0.77 3.67
N ASP A 170 -6.30 -0.82 3.71
CA ASP A 170 -5.44 0.18 4.33
C ASP A 170 -4.89 1.22 3.34
N ALA A 171 -5.23 1.13 2.05
CA ALA A 171 -4.77 2.07 1.02
C ALA A 171 -5.39 3.47 1.21
N GLY A 172 -6.51 3.57 1.93
CA GLY A 172 -7.08 4.84 2.35
C GLY A 172 -6.10 5.71 3.14
N VAL A 173 -5.16 5.13 3.88
CA VAL A 173 -4.14 5.91 4.61
C VAL A 173 -3.26 6.73 3.64
N VAL A 174 -2.94 6.17 2.48
CA VAL A 174 -2.17 6.87 1.44
C VAL A 174 -3.00 8.00 0.82
N LEU A 175 -4.25 7.70 0.44
CA LEU A 175 -5.14 8.69 -0.17
C LEU A 175 -5.48 9.84 0.81
N PHE A 176 -5.59 9.53 2.10
CA PHE A 176 -5.77 10.54 3.15
C PHE A 176 -4.58 11.51 3.20
N GLY A 177 -3.35 11.01 3.12
CA GLY A 177 -2.15 11.86 3.01
C GLY A 177 -2.16 12.79 1.79
N VAL A 178 -2.65 12.31 0.64
CA VAL A 178 -2.85 13.18 -0.53
C VAL A 178 -3.87 14.28 -0.25
N GLY A 179 -5.00 13.95 0.38
CA GLY A 179 -6.01 14.93 0.79
C GLY A 179 -5.46 15.99 1.75
N VAL A 180 -4.65 15.58 2.73
CA VAL A 180 -3.98 16.49 3.66
C VAL A 180 -2.99 17.39 2.94
N TYR A 181 -2.19 16.85 2.01
CA TYR A 181 -1.33 17.67 1.17
C TYR A 181 -2.12 18.72 0.39
N MET A 182 -3.27 18.37 -0.22
CA MET A 182 -4.10 19.32 -0.96
C MET A 182 -4.64 20.46 -0.08
N ILE A 183 -4.87 20.19 1.21
CA ILE A 183 -5.32 21.18 2.21
C ILE A 183 -4.15 22.06 2.65
N LEU A 184 -3.06 21.45 3.12
CA LEU A 184 -1.93 22.16 3.74
C LEU A 184 -1.06 22.91 2.73
N SER A 185 -1.01 22.46 1.47
CA SER A 185 -0.38 23.20 0.38
C SER A 185 -1.25 24.35 -0.15
N HIS A 186 -2.48 24.50 0.37
CA HIS A 186 -3.49 25.47 -0.07
C HIS A 186 -3.90 25.38 -1.56
N ARG A 187 -3.45 24.36 -2.30
CA ARG A 187 -3.75 24.22 -3.74
C ARG A 187 -5.23 23.91 -3.98
N PHE A 188 -5.80 22.95 -3.25
CA PHE A 188 -7.17 22.47 -3.48
C PHE A 188 -7.89 22.05 -2.17
N PRO A 189 -8.04 22.94 -1.18
CA PRO A 189 -8.46 22.57 0.18
C PRO A 189 -9.85 21.91 0.25
N ARG A 190 -10.83 22.39 -0.53
CA ARG A 190 -12.18 21.80 -0.56
C ARG A 190 -12.17 20.35 -1.05
N ARG A 191 -11.45 20.08 -2.15
CA ARG A 191 -11.32 18.72 -2.70
C ARG A 191 -10.48 17.84 -1.78
N GLY A 192 -9.42 18.39 -1.19
CA GLY A 192 -8.63 17.69 -0.18
C GLY A 192 -9.46 17.23 1.01
N LEU A 193 -10.36 18.07 1.50
CA LEU A 193 -11.30 17.69 2.57
C LEU A 193 -12.21 16.53 2.14
N ILE A 194 -12.77 16.59 0.92
CA ILE A 194 -13.59 15.49 0.39
C ILE A 194 -12.78 14.19 0.32
N VAL A 195 -11.54 14.25 -0.14
CA VAL A 195 -10.63 13.09 -0.21
C VAL A 195 -10.35 12.53 1.18
N CYS A 196 -10.08 13.37 2.18
CA CYS A 196 -9.87 12.94 3.56
C CYS A 196 -11.12 12.25 4.13
N VAL A 197 -12.30 12.85 3.97
CA VAL A 197 -13.57 12.30 4.46
C VAL A 197 -13.90 10.98 3.76
N LEU A 198 -13.77 10.94 2.42
CA LEU A 198 -13.99 9.73 1.63
C LEU A 198 -13.06 8.60 2.08
N SER A 199 -11.78 8.92 2.24
CA SER A 199 -10.76 7.93 2.56
C SER A 199 -10.92 7.35 3.97
N PHE A 200 -11.10 8.24 4.96
CA PHE A 200 -11.30 7.83 6.35
C PHE A 200 -12.65 7.11 6.52
N GLY A 201 -13.72 7.65 5.94
CA GLY A 201 -15.05 7.04 5.95
C GLY A 201 -15.06 5.67 5.29
N TYR A 202 -14.40 5.51 4.13
CA TYR A 202 -14.24 4.22 3.48
C TYR A 202 -13.55 3.21 4.39
N MET A 203 -12.41 3.57 4.99
CA MET A 203 -11.70 2.64 5.89
C MET A 203 -12.58 2.19 7.06
N LEU A 204 -13.29 3.12 7.73
CA LEU A 204 -14.16 2.79 8.84
C LEU A 204 -15.32 1.87 8.42
N VAL A 205 -16.02 2.21 7.35
CA VAL A 205 -17.13 1.40 6.83
C VAL A 205 -16.63 0.03 6.38
N LEU A 206 -15.49 -0.01 5.69
CA LEU A 206 -14.95 -1.23 5.15
C LEU A 206 -14.54 -2.21 6.24
N THR A 207 -13.73 -1.77 7.22
CA THR A 207 -13.20 -2.67 8.24
C THR A 207 -14.24 -3.09 9.28
N ASN A 208 -15.24 -2.23 9.57
CA ASN A 208 -16.22 -2.51 10.62
C ASN A 208 -17.55 -3.07 10.10
N LEU A 209 -17.92 -2.83 8.83
CA LEU A 209 -19.21 -3.26 8.28
C LEU A 209 -19.08 -4.24 7.12
N ILE A 210 -18.10 -4.07 6.22
CA ILE A 210 -18.02 -4.89 4.99
C ILE A 210 -17.15 -6.14 5.19
N MET A 211 -15.92 -6.00 5.68
CA MET A 211 -15.01 -7.13 5.90
C MET A 211 -15.58 -8.20 6.86
N PRO A 212 -16.27 -7.84 7.95
CA PRO A 212 -16.91 -8.81 8.84
C PRO A 212 -17.97 -9.69 8.16
N LEU A 213 -18.58 -9.25 7.06
CA LEU A 213 -19.52 -10.07 6.27
C LEU A 213 -18.83 -11.28 5.63
N PHE A 214 -17.51 -11.20 5.40
CA PHE A 214 -16.72 -12.30 4.86
C PHE A 214 -16.07 -13.15 5.97
N SER A 215 -15.67 -12.51 7.07
CA SER A 215 -15.14 -13.20 8.25
C SER A 215 -15.19 -12.29 9.48
N ALA A 216 -15.92 -12.72 10.52
CA ALA A 216 -16.19 -11.92 11.71
C ALA A 216 -14.93 -11.56 12.53
N ASP A 217 -13.97 -12.49 12.65
CA ASP A 217 -12.88 -12.37 13.64
C ASP A 217 -11.57 -11.83 13.05
N ILE A 218 -11.38 -11.91 11.73
CA ILE A 218 -10.04 -11.76 11.13
C ILE A 218 -9.59 -10.30 11.11
N SER A 219 -10.48 -9.37 10.75
CA SER A 219 -10.13 -7.95 10.71
C SER A 219 -9.80 -7.40 12.10
N GLN A 220 -10.58 -7.78 13.12
CA GLN A 220 -10.37 -7.34 14.50
C GLN A 220 -9.12 -7.96 15.13
N ARG A 221 -8.81 -9.21 14.80
CA ARG A 221 -7.55 -9.84 15.23
C ARG A 221 -6.34 -9.29 14.50
N PHE A 222 -6.43 -8.96 13.21
CA PHE A 222 -5.35 -8.22 12.54
C PHE A 222 -5.06 -6.89 13.23
N MET A 223 -6.13 -6.17 13.65
CA MET A 223 -5.96 -4.95 14.45
C MET A 223 -5.25 -5.25 15.77
N MET A 224 -5.54 -6.36 16.44
CA MET A 224 -4.82 -6.78 17.65
C MET A 224 -3.37 -7.20 17.39
N GLU A 225 -3.10 -7.98 16.36
CA GLU A 225 -1.75 -8.42 15.98
C GLU A 225 -0.82 -7.25 15.64
N ARG A 226 -1.36 -6.17 15.06
CA ARG A 226 -0.59 -5.00 14.64
C ARG A 226 -0.65 -3.85 15.61
N PHE A 227 -1.74 -3.69 16.34
CA PHE A 227 -2.03 -2.51 17.15
C PHE A 227 -2.54 -2.83 18.56
N GLY A 228 -2.49 -4.09 19.01
CA GLY A 228 -2.99 -4.52 20.31
C GLY A 228 -2.40 -3.81 21.52
N GLN A 229 -1.24 -3.14 21.36
CA GLN A 229 -0.71 -2.22 22.35
C GLN A 229 -1.61 -0.99 22.63
N TYR A 230 -2.64 -0.73 21.83
CA TYR A 230 -3.59 0.36 22.02
C TYR A 230 -5.00 -0.12 22.40
N ALA A 231 -5.21 -1.42 22.61
CA ALA A 231 -6.50 -1.97 22.97
C ALA A 231 -6.41 -2.83 24.22
N GLU A 232 -7.58 -3.06 24.83
CA GLU A 232 -7.78 -3.98 25.94
C GLU A 232 -8.63 -5.16 25.45
N GLY A 233 -8.29 -6.38 25.88
CA GLY A 233 -8.96 -7.61 25.44
C GLY A 233 -8.28 -8.31 24.26
N ASP A 234 -8.98 -9.27 23.67
CA ASP A 234 -8.45 -10.15 22.61
C ASP A 234 -8.82 -9.69 21.19
N GLU A 235 -9.70 -8.68 21.06
CA GLU A 235 -10.22 -8.16 19.79
C GLU A 235 -10.39 -6.64 19.86
N ALA A 236 -10.11 -5.94 18.75
CA ALA A 236 -10.26 -4.48 18.67
C ALA A 236 -10.74 -3.99 17.31
N SER A 237 -11.71 -3.07 17.34
CA SER A 237 -12.15 -2.28 16.19
C SER A 237 -11.15 -1.17 15.84
N THR A 238 -11.25 -0.65 14.62
CA THR A 238 -10.45 0.51 14.19
C THR A 238 -10.66 1.73 15.10
N LEU A 239 -11.89 1.96 15.55
CA LEU A 239 -12.21 3.09 16.45
C LEU A 239 -11.60 2.92 17.84
N GLN A 240 -11.60 1.70 18.40
CA GLN A 240 -10.97 1.43 19.69
C GLN A 240 -9.45 1.66 19.62
N ILE A 241 -8.80 1.22 18.54
CA ILE A 241 -7.36 1.47 18.34
C ILE A 241 -7.06 2.97 18.24
N ILE A 242 -7.83 3.72 17.46
CA ILE A 242 -7.68 5.18 17.35
C ILE A 242 -7.88 5.83 18.72
N TRP A 243 -8.92 5.43 19.46
CA TRP A 243 -9.17 5.92 20.81
C TRP A 243 -8.02 5.60 21.76
N GLY A 244 -7.43 4.40 21.67
CA GLY A 244 -6.26 4.00 22.45
C GLY A 244 -5.03 4.83 22.16
N MET A 245 -4.78 5.16 20.89
CA MET A 245 -3.68 6.07 20.49
C MET A 245 -3.88 7.48 21.04
N VAL A 246 -5.12 8.00 21.00
CA VAL A 246 -5.47 9.35 21.47
C VAL A 246 -5.48 9.43 23.00
N SER A 247 -6.02 8.42 23.68
CA SER A 247 -6.12 8.39 25.14
C SER A 247 -4.78 8.10 25.83
N ASN A 248 -3.81 7.51 25.12
CA ASN A 248 -2.47 7.22 25.63
C ASN A 248 -1.36 7.86 24.76
N PRO A 249 -1.27 9.20 24.72
CA PRO A 249 -0.38 9.91 23.79
C PRO A 249 1.11 9.60 24.04
N LEU A 250 1.53 9.40 25.29
CA LEU A 250 2.90 9.02 25.61
C LEU A 250 3.27 7.65 25.02
N ARG A 251 2.36 6.67 25.13
CA ARG A 251 2.56 5.34 24.55
C ARG A 251 2.62 5.43 23.03
N PHE A 252 1.71 6.18 22.41
CA PHE A 252 1.72 6.39 20.97
C PHE A 252 3.04 6.98 20.48
N ILE A 253 3.51 8.07 21.11
CA ILE A 253 4.81 8.70 20.78
C ILE A 253 5.95 7.69 20.96
N GLN A 254 5.98 6.93 22.05
CA GLN A 254 7.01 5.93 22.28
C GLN A 254 7.03 4.87 21.17
N GLN A 255 5.87 4.39 20.74
CA GLN A 255 5.78 3.39 19.67
C GLN A 255 6.31 3.92 18.33
N LEU A 256 6.08 5.20 18.01
CA LEU A 256 6.60 5.79 16.76
C LEU A 256 8.12 5.67 16.61
N PHE A 257 8.84 5.64 17.73
CA PHE A 257 10.30 5.53 17.77
C PHE A 257 10.79 4.16 18.26
N THR A 258 9.93 3.15 18.36
CA THR A 258 10.30 1.82 18.86
C THR A 258 10.09 0.74 17.79
N PRO A 259 11.12 -0.04 17.43
CA PRO A 259 12.52 0.06 17.85
C PRO A 259 13.28 1.14 17.07
N PHE A 260 13.96 2.04 17.80
CA PHE A 260 14.56 3.28 17.29
C PHE A 260 15.50 3.06 16.10
N SER A 261 16.40 2.09 16.21
CA SER A 261 17.37 1.78 15.16
C SER A 261 16.70 1.40 13.84
N ARG A 262 15.57 0.68 13.89
CA ARG A 262 14.84 0.26 12.69
C ARG A 262 14.02 1.39 12.10
N THR A 263 13.38 2.22 12.92
CA THR A 263 12.67 3.42 12.45
C THR A 263 13.63 4.36 11.72
N VAL A 264 14.80 4.63 12.32
CA VAL A 264 15.83 5.48 11.69
C VAL A 264 16.37 4.84 10.41
N THR A 265 16.75 3.56 10.45
CA THR A 265 17.28 2.86 9.25
C THR A 265 16.25 2.82 8.12
N TYR A 266 14.97 2.63 8.45
CA TYR A 266 13.88 2.64 7.49
C TYR A 266 13.73 4.01 6.80
N LEU A 267 13.74 5.10 7.57
CA LEU A 267 13.69 6.46 7.03
C LEU A 267 14.91 6.78 6.16
N LEU A 268 16.11 6.50 6.67
CA LEU A 268 17.36 6.69 5.92
C LEU A 268 17.32 5.90 4.60
N GLY A 269 16.85 4.65 4.62
CA GLY A 269 16.72 3.84 3.42
C GLY A 269 15.71 4.36 2.40
N GLN A 270 14.63 5.01 2.86
CA GLN A 270 13.63 5.66 1.99
C GLN A 270 14.16 6.97 1.39
N TRP A 271 15.01 7.68 2.13
CA TRP A 271 15.55 8.98 1.74
C TRP A 271 16.81 8.89 0.89
N LEU A 272 17.62 7.86 1.10
CA LEU A 272 18.90 7.64 0.42
C LEU A 272 18.79 7.72 -1.12
N PRO A 273 17.80 7.10 -1.79
CA PRO A 273 17.69 7.18 -3.25
C PRO A 273 17.45 8.60 -3.76
N LEU A 274 16.91 9.49 -2.92
CA LEU A 274 16.62 10.89 -3.21
C LEU A 274 17.63 11.83 -2.55
N ALA A 275 18.85 11.36 -2.26
CA ALA A 275 19.93 12.13 -1.66
C ALA A 275 19.50 12.90 -0.39
N PHE A 276 18.63 12.30 0.43
CA PHE A 276 18.10 12.89 1.66
C PHE A 276 17.23 14.13 1.51
N ILE A 277 16.87 14.54 0.28
CA ILE A 277 15.91 15.63 0.02
C ILE A 277 14.58 15.43 0.76
N PRO A 278 13.97 14.23 0.84
CA PRO A 278 12.69 14.08 1.51
C PRO A 278 12.71 14.45 3.01
N ALA A 279 13.88 14.47 3.65
CA ALA A 279 14.00 14.84 5.06
C ALA A 279 13.57 16.30 5.31
N ILE A 280 13.85 17.19 4.34
CA ILE A 280 13.56 18.62 4.44
C ILE A 280 12.39 19.07 3.55
N ALA A 281 11.76 18.16 2.80
CA ALA A 281 10.66 18.47 1.88
C ALA A 281 9.30 18.39 2.59
N PRO A 282 8.61 19.52 2.89
CA PRO A 282 7.36 19.46 3.64
C PRO A 282 6.27 18.69 2.89
N GLY A 283 6.20 18.82 1.56
CA GLY A 283 5.25 18.09 0.72
C GLY A 283 5.39 16.58 0.83
N SER A 284 6.62 16.10 1.05
CA SER A 284 6.89 14.67 1.26
C SER A 284 6.21 14.17 2.52
N TRP A 285 6.37 14.89 3.63
CA TRP A 285 5.78 14.56 4.92
C TRP A 285 4.26 14.70 4.94
N MET A 286 3.69 15.64 4.19
CA MET A 286 2.24 15.79 4.09
C MET A 286 1.55 14.56 3.49
N ILE A 287 2.16 13.94 2.48
CA ILE A 287 1.62 12.74 1.82
C ILE A 287 2.07 11.46 2.51
N ALA A 288 3.38 11.31 2.75
CA ALA A 288 3.96 10.10 3.32
C ALA A 288 3.74 9.97 4.83
N GLY A 289 3.39 11.05 5.52
CA GLY A 289 3.27 11.09 6.98
C GLY A 289 2.27 10.08 7.52
N PHE A 290 1.07 9.96 6.92
CA PHE A 290 0.06 9.02 7.40
C PHE A 290 0.44 7.54 7.15
N PRO A 291 0.92 7.15 5.95
CA PRO A 291 1.51 5.83 5.75
C PRO A 291 2.65 5.53 6.74
N LEU A 292 3.53 6.50 7.03
CA LEU A 292 4.60 6.33 8.01
C LEU A 292 4.06 6.17 9.43
N LEU A 293 3.12 7.00 9.86
CA LEU A 293 2.49 6.89 11.19
C LEU A 293 1.88 5.51 11.39
N LYS A 294 1.20 4.99 10.38
CA LYS A 294 0.66 3.62 10.41
C LYS A 294 1.77 2.58 10.54
N LEU A 295 2.87 2.69 9.79
CA LEU A 295 3.98 1.73 9.88
C LEU A 295 4.71 1.82 11.23
N PHE A 296 4.97 3.02 11.73
CA PHE A 296 5.70 3.24 12.98
C PHE A 296 4.87 2.90 14.21
N SER A 297 3.55 3.01 14.11
CA SER A 297 2.65 2.60 15.19
C SER A 297 2.30 1.12 15.18
N ALA A 298 2.69 0.35 14.16
CA ALA A 298 2.33 -1.06 14.02
C ALA A 298 3.42 -2.03 14.52
N GLN A 299 3.00 -3.13 15.11
CA GLN A 299 3.85 -4.23 15.56
C GLN A 299 4.18 -5.23 14.45
N GLY A 300 5.33 -5.88 14.62
CA GLY A 300 5.75 -7.02 13.82
C GLY A 300 7.06 -6.79 13.07
N MET A 301 7.83 -7.86 12.95
CA MET A 301 9.17 -7.85 12.36
C MET A 301 9.19 -7.34 10.91
N SER A 302 8.12 -7.54 10.15
CA SER A 302 8.06 -7.17 8.73
C SER A 302 7.74 -5.70 8.48
N VAL A 303 7.14 -4.98 9.44
CA VAL A 303 6.52 -3.66 9.17
C VAL A 303 7.53 -2.63 8.69
N LEU A 304 8.72 -2.61 9.29
CA LEU A 304 9.83 -1.71 8.93
C LEU A 304 10.88 -2.37 8.04
N ALA A 305 10.54 -3.46 7.34
CA ALA A 305 11.43 -4.02 6.33
C ALA A 305 11.29 -3.24 5.02
N ILE A 306 12.34 -2.50 4.64
CA ILE A 306 12.28 -1.62 3.46
C ILE A 306 12.16 -2.39 2.14
N THR A 307 12.59 -3.64 2.11
CA THR A 307 12.58 -4.48 0.90
C THR A 307 11.27 -5.22 0.66
N ILE A 308 10.22 -4.98 1.47
CA ILE A 308 8.92 -5.64 1.30
C ILE A 308 7.78 -4.67 1.00
N ARG A 309 6.68 -5.22 0.50
CA ARG A 309 5.52 -4.51 -0.08
C ARG A 309 5.02 -3.28 0.69
N TYR A 310 5.09 -3.26 2.02
CA TYR A 310 4.58 -2.14 2.82
C TYR A 310 5.35 -0.85 2.56
N ALA A 311 6.65 -0.93 2.27
CA ALA A 311 7.50 0.21 2.02
C ALA A 311 7.04 1.03 0.80
N MET A 312 6.44 0.36 -0.18
CA MET A 312 5.98 0.94 -1.43
C MET A 312 4.79 1.91 -1.25
N THR A 313 4.04 1.81 -0.14
CA THR A 313 2.93 2.75 0.16
C THR A 313 3.40 4.17 0.48
N VAL A 314 4.65 4.31 0.94
CA VAL A 314 5.25 5.58 1.34
C VAL A 314 5.93 6.28 0.16
N VAL A 315 6.43 5.49 -0.79
CA VAL A 315 7.24 5.94 -1.93
C VAL A 315 6.61 7.11 -2.69
N PRO A 316 5.32 7.11 -3.07
CA PRO A 316 4.78 8.18 -3.89
C PRO A 316 4.86 9.56 -3.21
N GLY A 317 4.65 9.62 -1.90
CA GLY A 317 4.73 10.86 -1.14
C GLY A 317 6.15 11.42 -1.14
N PHE A 318 7.16 10.59 -0.86
CA PHE A 318 8.57 11.04 -0.87
C PHE A 318 9.04 11.50 -2.25
N PHE A 319 8.73 10.74 -3.30
CA PHE A 319 9.16 11.09 -4.65
C PHE A 319 8.48 12.35 -5.18
N TYR A 320 7.18 12.51 -4.95
CA TYR A 320 6.46 13.70 -5.37
C TYR A 320 6.87 14.93 -4.57
N GLY A 321 6.98 14.83 -3.25
CA GLY A 321 7.38 15.96 -2.40
C GLY A 321 8.79 16.46 -2.69
N SER A 322 9.71 15.58 -3.07
CA SER A 322 11.07 15.95 -3.48
C SER A 322 11.13 16.79 -4.75
N ILE A 323 10.13 16.72 -5.65
CA ILE A 323 10.11 17.50 -6.90
C ILE A 323 10.18 19.01 -6.60
N PHE A 324 9.53 19.47 -5.53
CA PHE A 324 9.38 20.91 -5.23
C PHE A 324 10.57 21.55 -4.51
N VAL A 325 11.50 20.74 -3.96
CA VAL A 325 12.71 21.27 -3.28
C VAL A 325 13.85 21.47 -4.28
N VAL A 326 13.76 20.83 -5.44
CA VAL A 326 14.79 20.87 -6.50
C VAL A 326 14.59 22.06 -7.46
N VAL A 327 13.44 22.75 -7.37
CA VAL A 327 13.11 23.98 -8.12
C VAL A 327 13.71 25.19 -7.43
#